data_AF-A0AAI9T7A1-F1
#
_entry.id   AF-A0AAI9T7A1-F1
#
_cell.length_a   1.000
_cell.length_b   1.000
_cell.length_c   1.000
_cell.angle_alpha   90.00
_cell.angle_beta   90.00
_cell.angle_gamma   90.00
#
_symmetry.space_group_name_H-M   'P 1'
#
loop_
_entity.id
_entity.type
_entity.pdbx_description
1 polymer ?
#
loop_
_entity_poly.entity_id
_entity_poly.type
_entity_poly.pdbx_seq_one_letter_code
_entity_poly.pdbx_strand_id
1 'polypeptide(L)'
;MGGEYDATNVVSSPVVTAVTRIAEDHVKFLGYTIEKIAWHKAGIFKPRCPAISSPQNENVAKVLEQRANEKNVTLLFVEPDSSLQVTRFQKENCSLAKAVAQTWISLREPERLTNLTKFIDLGIEKFDWPGRYQQIEEGNHRWFLDGAHNKSGLPTAVSWFAEMTESQR
;
A
#
# COMPACT_ATOMS: atom_id res chain seq x y z
N MET A 1 1.23 10.62 -8.19
CA MET A 1 2.45 10.62 -9.01
C MET A 1 3.61 10.16 -8.13
N GLY A 2 4.60 9.45 -8.67
CA GLY A 2 5.67 8.78 -7.93
C GLY A 2 6.45 7.83 -8.85
N GLY A 3 7.72 7.53 -8.55
CA GLY A 3 8.53 6.57 -9.31
C GLY A 3 9.89 7.08 -9.79
N GLU A 4 10.37 6.56 -10.92
CA GLU A 4 11.70 6.80 -11.49
C GLU A 4 12.04 8.29 -11.63
N TYR A 5 11.14 9.08 -12.22
CA TYR A 5 11.38 10.50 -12.52
C TYR A 5 10.63 11.46 -11.58
N ASP A 6 10.15 10.96 -10.45
CA ASP A 6 9.44 11.80 -9.48
C ASP A 6 10.43 12.64 -8.66
N ALA A 7 10.06 13.89 -8.34
CA ALA A 7 10.90 14.78 -7.55
C ALA A 7 11.24 14.23 -6.15
N THR A 8 10.45 13.29 -5.62
CA THR A 8 10.73 12.60 -4.35
C THR A 8 11.80 11.51 -4.47
N ASN A 9 12.13 11.05 -5.68
CA ASN A 9 13.11 9.98 -5.93
C ASN A 9 14.59 10.45 -5.83
N VAL A 10 14.85 11.47 -5.02
CA VAL A 10 16.18 12.04 -4.76
C VAL A 10 16.93 11.29 -3.66
N VAL A 11 16.24 10.45 -2.86
CA VAL A 11 16.87 9.64 -1.82
C VAL A 11 17.63 8.49 -2.46
N SER A 12 18.97 8.52 -2.37
CA SER A 12 19.87 7.56 -3.01
C SER A 12 19.98 6.23 -2.26
N SER A 13 19.73 6.21 -0.96
CA SER A 13 19.86 5.02 -0.10
C SER A 13 18.75 4.96 0.96
N PRO A 14 17.48 4.75 0.55
CA PRO A 14 16.39 4.51 1.49
C PRO A 14 16.64 3.22 2.28
N VAL A 15 16.09 3.10 3.48
CA VAL A 15 16.26 1.87 4.29
C VAL A 15 15.51 0.70 3.65
N VAL A 16 14.32 0.98 3.15
CA VAL A 16 13.39 0.03 2.54
C VAL A 16 12.53 0.82 1.56
N THR A 17 12.13 0.18 0.47
CA THR A 17 11.23 0.76 -0.53
C THR A 17 9.98 -0.10 -0.65
N ALA A 18 8.84 0.54 -0.93
CA ALA A 18 7.55 -0.13 -0.94
C ALA A 18 6.69 0.30 -2.12
N VAL A 19 6.01 -0.65 -2.76
CA VAL A 19 5.05 -0.40 -3.84
C VAL A 19 3.69 -0.98 -3.43
N THR A 20 2.69 -0.11 -3.27
CA THR A 20 1.29 -0.55 -3.05
C THR A 20 0.74 -1.19 -4.32
N ARG A 21 -0.45 -1.80 -4.24
CA ARG A 21 -1.14 -2.32 -5.42
C ARG A 21 -1.23 -1.28 -6.53
N ILE A 22 -0.82 -1.68 -7.73
CA ILE A 22 -0.85 -0.84 -8.92
C ILE A 22 -2.13 -1.17 -9.68
N ALA A 23 -3.04 -0.21 -9.71
CA ALA A 23 -4.28 -0.31 -10.45
C ALA A 23 -4.12 0.20 -11.89
N GLU A 24 -4.95 -0.34 -12.79
CA GLU A 24 -5.18 0.18 -14.14
C GLU A 24 -5.98 1.48 -14.09
N ASP A 25 -5.32 2.56 -13.69
CA ASP A 25 -5.93 3.88 -13.72
C ASP A 25 -5.48 4.60 -14.99
N HIS A 26 -6.43 4.88 -15.87
CA HIS A 26 -6.30 5.80 -17.02
C HIS A 26 -5.34 5.44 -18.16
N VAL A 27 -5.08 4.15 -18.42
CA VAL A 27 -4.42 3.68 -19.65
C VAL A 27 -5.10 4.24 -20.92
N LYS A 28 -6.42 4.44 -20.88
CA LYS A 28 -7.23 4.88 -22.04
C LYS A 28 -7.05 6.34 -22.48
N PHE A 29 -6.47 7.22 -21.66
CA PHE A 29 -6.35 8.65 -22.00
C PHE A 29 -4.91 9.18 -22.02
N LEU A 30 -3.96 8.44 -21.43
CA LEU A 30 -2.58 8.90 -21.26
C LEU A 30 -1.53 8.10 -22.05
N GLY A 31 -1.92 7.04 -22.77
CA GLY A 31 -1.00 6.23 -23.60
C GLY A 31 0.00 5.36 -22.83
N TYR A 32 -0.13 5.27 -21.50
CA TYR A 32 0.69 4.41 -20.64
C TYR A 32 0.01 3.06 -20.40
N THR A 33 0.71 1.95 -20.63
CA THR A 33 0.24 0.61 -20.24
C THR A 33 0.50 0.37 -18.76
N ILE A 34 -0.17 -0.63 -18.16
CA ILE A 34 0.01 -0.97 -16.75
C ILE A 34 1.45 -1.38 -16.43
N GLU A 35 2.13 -2.01 -17.38
CA GLU A 35 3.54 -2.38 -17.32
C GLU A 35 4.44 -1.15 -17.30
N LYS A 36 4.14 -0.11 -18.10
CA LYS A 36 4.90 1.16 -18.05
C LYS A 36 4.72 1.87 -16.71
N ILE A 37 3.51 1.83 -16.15
CA ILE A 37 3.24 2.39 -14.81
C ILE A 37 4.03 1.61 -13.75
N ALA A 38 4.03 0.28 -13.82
CA ALA A 38 4.80 -0.58 -12.93
C ALA A 38 6.31 -0.31 -13.02
N TRP A 39 6.84 -0.21 -14.25
CA TRP A 39 8.24 0.13 -14.49
C TRP A 39 8.62 1.46 -13.84
N HIS A 40 7.77 2.48 -14.00
CA HIS A 40 8.01 3.80 -13.42
C HIS A 40 7.96 3.74 -11.89
N LYS A 41 6.94 3.12 -11.29
CA LYS A 41 6.81 2.99 -9.83
C LYS A 41 7.98 2.22 -9.21
N ALA A 42 8.43 1.14 -9.86
CA ALA A 42 9.61 0.37 -9.45
C ALA A 42 10.93 1.15 -9.55
N GLY A 43 10.92 2.34 -10.15
CA GLY A 43 12.09 3.21 -10.22
C GLY A 43 12.62 3.67 -8.87
N ILE A 44 11.79 3.60 -7.82
CA ILE A 44 12.21 3.89 -6.44
C ILE A 44 13.12 2.80 -5.87
N PHE A 45 13.16 1.59 -6.45
CA PHE A 45 14.07 0.54 -5.96
C PHE A 45 15.52 1.03 -6.07
N LYS A 46 16.32 0.75 -5.04
CA LYS A 46 17.73 1.17 -4.96
C LYS A 46 18.61 -0.01 -4.53
N PRO A 47 19.81 -0.17 -5.11
CA PRO A 47 20.72 -1.24 -4.75
C PRO A 47 20.99 -1.30 -3.24
N ARG A 48 21.10 -2.51 -2.69
CA ARG A 48 21.34 -2.77 -1.25
C ARG A 48 20.20 -2.35 -0.31
N CYS A 49 19.04 -1.98 -0.84
CA CYS A 49 17.85 -1.64 -0.07
C CYS A 49 16.75 -2.66 -0.39
N PRO A 50 16.11 -3.33 0.59
CA PRO A 50 15.00 -4.22 0.28
C PRO A 50 13.85 -3.50 -0.42
N ALA A 51 13.23 -4.21 -1.36
CA ALA A 51 12.00 -3.78 -2.00
C ALA A 51 10.85 -4.67 -1.54
N ILE A 52 9.73 -4.05 -1.19
CA ILE A 52 8.52 -4.74 -0.74
C ILE A 52 7.35 -4.29 -1.61
N SER A 53 6.43 -5.19 -1.92
CA SER A 53 5.21 -4.86 -2.65
C SER A 53 4.00 -5.56 -2.06
N SER A 54 2.82 -4.93 -2.15
CA SER A 54 1.55 -5.68 -2.07
C SER A 54 1.46 -6.68 -3.23
N PRO A 55 0.59 -7.71 -3.18
CA PRO A 55 0.42 -8.63 -4.29
C PRO A 55 -0.09 -7.89 -5.53
N GLN A 56 0.40 -8.28 -6.69
CA GLN A 56 0.08 -7.62 -7.97
C GLN A 56 -0.54 -8.63 -8.94
N ASN A 57 -1.13 -8.13 -10.03
CA ASN A 57 -1.44 -9.00 -11.16
C ASN A 57 -0.13 -9.50 -11.80
N GLU A 58 -0.21 -10.59 -12.58
CA GLU A 58 0.95 -11.27 -13.13
C GLU A 58 1.85 -10.35 -13.98
N ASN A 59 1.25 -9.48 -14.81
CA ASN A 59 2.01 -8.57 -15.67
C ASN A 59 2.80 -7.53 -14.88
N VAL A 60 2.16 -6.95 -13.86
CA VAL A 60 2.80 -5.98 -12.96
C VAL A 60 3.87 -6.66 -12.12
N ALA A 61 3.59 -7.84 -11.55
CA ALA A 61 4.54 -8.59 -10.75
C ALA A 61 5.83 -8.87 -11.54
N LYS A 62 5.71 -9.37 -12.77
CA LYS A 62 6.85 -9.60 -13.68
C LYS A 62 7.69 -8.35 -13.92
N VAL A 63 7.05 -7.20 -14.11
CA VAL A 63 7.77 -5.93 -14.29
C VAL A 63 8.49 -5.52 -13.01
N LEU A 64 7.85 -5.64 -11.84
CA LEU A 64 8.50 -5.32 -10.57
C LEU A 64 9.70 -6.23 -10.32
N GLU A 65 9.58 -7.53 -10.57
CA GLU A 65 10.67 -8.52 -10.44
C GLU A 65 11.83 -8.21 -11.39
N GLN A 66 11.53 -7.95 -12.67
CA GLN A 66 12.55 -7.54 -13.64
C GLN A 66 13.28 -6.29 -13.16
N ARG A 67 12.56 -5.30 -12.63
CA ARG A 67 13.16 -4.05 -12.12
C ARG A 67 13.99 -4.26 -10.86
N ALA A 68 13.57 -5.16 -9.98
CA ALA A 68 14.38 -5.57 -8.83
C ALA A 68 15.68 -6.22 -9.29
N ASN A 69 15.63 -7.12 -10.28
CA ASN A 69 16.79 -7.77 -10.86
C ASN A 69 17.75 -6.77 -11.54
N GLU A 70 17.24 -5.86 -12.36
CA GLU A 70 18.03 -4.78 -12.99
C GLU A 70 18.79 -3.93 -11.97
N LYS A 71 18.19 -3.70 -10.81
CA LYS A 71 18.75 -2.89 -9.73
C LYS A 71 19.49 -3.71 -8.67
N ASN A 72 19.62 -5.03 -8.86
CA ASN A 72 20.21 -5.98 -7.91
C ASN A 72 19.62 -5.87 -6.50
N VAL A 73 18.28 -5.95 -6.41
CA VAL A 73 17.50 -5.84 -5.18
C VAL A 73 16.60 -7.06 -5.01
N THR A 74 16.50 -7.57 -3.79
CA THR A 74 15.49 -8.57 -3.42
C THR A 74 14.13 -7.89 -3.30
N LEU A 75 13.15 -8.39 -4.07
CA LEU A 75 11.75 -8.00 -3.97
C LEU A 75 10.98 -9.06 -3.17
N LEU A 76 10.19 -8.60 -2.18
CA LEU A 76 9.25 -9.42 -1.43
C LEU A 76 7.82 -8.97 -1.68
N PHE A 77 6.94 -9.90 -2.04
CA PHE A 77 5.50 -9.68 -2.04
C PHE A 77 4.91 -10.05 -0.68
N VAL A 78 4.11 -9.16 -0.11
CA VAL A 78 3.50 -9.32 1.22
C VAL A 78 2.02 -9.57 1.06
N GLU A 79 1.57 -10.75 1.45
CA GLU A 79 0.15 -11.11 1.44
C GLU A 79 -0.64 -10.37 2.54
N PRO A 80 -1.93 -10.05 2.31
CA PRO A 80 -2.78 -9.47 3.33
C PRO A 80 -2.91 -10.38 4.56
N ASP A 81 -2.53 -9.84 5.71
CA ASP A 81 -2.66 -10.46 7.02
C ASP A 81 -4.13 -10.37 7.47
N SER A 82 -4.79 -11.52 7.47
CA SER A 82 -6.19 -11.65 7.85
C SER A 82 -6.44 -11.38 9.34
N SER A 83 -5.41 -11.45 10.19
CA SER A 83 -5.50 -11.23 11.63
C SER A 83 -5.56 -9.75 12.04
N LEU A 84 -5.20 -8.84 11.13
CA LEU A 84 -5.26 -7.40 11.41
C LEU A 84 -6.70 -6.93 11.68
N GLN A 85 -6.88 -6.24 12.80
CA GLN A 85 -8.15 -5.68 13.26
C GLN A 85 -8.47 -4.36 12.57
N VAL A 86 -8.45 -4.37 11.24
CA VAL A 86 -8.80 -3.24 10.37
C VAL A 86 -9.89 -3.67 9.41
N THR A 87 -10.57 -2.71 8.78
CA THR A 87 -11.55 -3.03 7.73
C THR A 87 -10.90 -3.89 6.65
N ARG A 88 -11.64 -4.84 6.07
CA ARG A 88 -11.10 -5.70 5.00
C ARG A 88 -10.50 -4.91 3.83
N PHE A 89 -11.00 -3.69 3.62
CA PHE A 89 -10.54 -2.75 2.60
C PHE A 89 -9.17 -2.11 2.87
N GLN A 90 -8.70 -2.16 4.13
CA GLN A 90 -7.40 -1.63 4.55
C GLN A 90 -6.37 -2.73 4.84
N LYS A 91 -6.76 -4.03 4.85
CA LYS A 91 -5.87 -5.13 5.21
C LYS A 91 -4.59 -5.15 4.36
N GLU A 92 -4.71 -5.08 3.03
CA GLU A 92 -3.55 -5.10 2.13
C GLU A 92 -2.56 -3.94 2.42
N ASN A 93 -3.08 -2.72 2.56
CA ASN A 93 -2.25 -1.55 2.86
C ASN A 93 -1.58 -1.66 4.24
N CYS A 94 -2.32 -2.10 5.25
CA CYS A 94 -1.80 -2.23 6.60
C CYS A 94 -0.77 -3.38 6.71
N SER A 95 -0.96 -4.47 5.98
CA SER A 95 0.03 -5.56 5.91
C SER A 95 1.33 -5.11 5.25
N LEU A 96 1.24 -4.36 4.15
CA LEU A 96 2.42 -3.76 3.54
C LEU A 96 3.12 -2.79 4.50
N ALA A 97 2.37 -1.91 5.17
CA ALA A 97 2.91 -0.95 6.13
C ALA A 97 3.59 -1.66 7.31
N LYS A 98 2.98 -2.72 7.85
CA LYS A 98 3.55 -3.58 8.90
C LYS A 98 4.88 -4.18 8.47
N ALA A 99 4.93 -4.80 7.29
CA ALA A 99 6.14 -5.41 6.76
C ALA A 99 7.25 -4.37 6.55
N VAL A 100 6.92 -3.21 5.99
CA VAL A 100 7.87 -2.11 5.79
C VAL A 100 8.44 -1.61 7.13
N ALA A 101 7.60 -1.40 8.13
CA ALA A 101 8.03 -0.97 9.47
C ALA A 101 8.93 -2.04 10.13
N GLN A 102 8.55 -3.32 10.06
CA GLN A 102 9.35 -4.43 10.59
C GLN A 102 10.70 -4.55 9.89
N THR A 103 10.74 -4.44 8.55
CA THR A 103 11.99 -4.43 7.78
C THR A 103 12.86 -3.23 8.12
N TRP A 104 12.27 -2.05 8.30
CA TRP A 104 13.03 -0.88 8.72
C TRP A 104 13.69 -1.11 10.09
N ILE A 105 12.94 -1.63 11.06
CA ILE A 105 13.45 -1.88 12.42
C ILE A 105 14.50 -2.98 12.41
N SER A 106 14.30 -4.07 11.67
CA SER A 106 15.29 -5.16 11.63
C SER A 106 16.62 -4.71 11.00
N LEU A 107 16.62 -3.71 10.12
CA LEU A 107 17.83 -3.16 9.52
C LEU A 107 18.49 -2.05 10.36
N ARG A 108 17.72 -1.31 11.16
CA ARG A 108 18.22 -0.13 11.90
C ARG A 108 18.38 -0.37 13.39
N GLU A 109 17.49 -1.15 13.98
CA GLU A 109 17.42 -1.42 15.42
C GLU A 109 17.02 -2.89 15.70
N PRO A 110 17.79 -3.89 15.23
CA PRO A 110 17.41 -5.31 15.29
C PRO A 110 17.10 -5.79 16.71
N GLU A 111 17.84 -5.32 17.71
CA GLU A 111 17.64 -5.65 19.13
C GLU A 111 16.28 -5.19 19.67
N ARG A 112 15.67 -4.20 19.02
CA ARG A 112 14.37 -3.64 19.42
C ARG A 112 13.19 -4.25 18.68
N LEU A 113 13.43 -5.11 17.67
CA LEU A 113 12.37 -5.66 16.81
C LEU A 113 11.24 -6.32 17.61
N THR A 114 11.57 -7.24 18.54
CA THR A 114 10.58 -7.93 19.36
C THR A 114 9.76 -6.95 20.21
N ASN A 115 10.44 -5.95 20.80
CA ASN A 115 9.80 -4.96 21.66
C ASN A 115 8.97 -3.93 20.89
N LEU A 116 9.34 -3.61 19.65
CA LEU A 116 8.66 -2.63 18.81
C LEU A 116 7.52 -3.23 17.98
N THR A 117 7.56 -4.54 17.69
CA THR A 117 6.51 -5.20 16.89
C THR A 117 5.12 -5.01 17.51
N LYS A 118 4.98 -5.14 18.83
CA LYS A 118 3.71 -4.88 19.53
C LYS A 118 3.18 -3.45 19.33
N PHE A 119 4.07 -2.47 19.18
CA PHE A 119 3.68 -1.08 18.95
C PHE A 119 3.29 -0.82 17.49
N ILE A 120 3.81 -1.60 16.54
CA ILE A 120 3.35 -1.55 15.14
C ILE A 120 1.90 -2.02 15.06
N ASP A 121 1.59 -3.15 15.69
CA ASP A 121 0.22 -3.69 15.71
C ASP A 121 -0.74 -2.71 16.40
N LEU A 122 -0.35 -2.14 17.54
CA LEU A 122 -1.12 -1.10 18.22
C LEU A 122 -1.32 0.15 17.35
N GLY A 123 -0.29 0.55 16.59
CA GLY A 123 -0.36 1.67 15.66
C GLY A 123 -1.35 1.41 14.52
N ILE A 124 -1.39 0.18 14.00
CA ILE A 124 -2.34 -0.24 12.96
C ILE A 124 -3.76 -0.33 13.52
N GLU A 125 -3.94 -0.78 14.75
CA GLU A 125 -5.26 -0.85 15.39
C GLU A 125 -5.83 0.56 15.64
N LYS A 126 -4.97 1.53 15.97
CA LYS A 126 -5.38 2.87 16.39
C LYS A 126 -5.28 3.95 15.32
N PHE A 127 -4.76 3.66 14.13
CA PHE A 127 -4.66 4.71 13.11
C PHE A 127 -6.07 5.13 12.66
N ASP A 128 -6.22 6.42 12.43
CA ASP A 128 -7.36 6.98 11.73
C ASP A 128 -6.85 7.66 10.44
N TRP A 129 -7.58 7.48 9.35
CA TRP A 129 -7.24 8.06 8.06
C TRP A 129 -8.43 8.87 7.53
N PRO A 130 -8.47 10.19 7.80
CA PRO A 130 -9.56 11.05 7.34
C PRO A 130 -9.78 10.93 5.83
N GLY A 131 -11.04 10.77 5.43
CA GLY A 131 -11.45 10.60 4.04
C GLY A 131 -11.15 9.23 3.41
N ARG A 132 -10.81 8.20 4.19
CA ARG A 132 -10.70 6.81 3.73
C ARG A 132 -11.55 5.88 4.58
N TYR A 133 -12.63 5.37 4.02
CA TYR A 133 -13.59 4.51 4.72
C TYR A 133 -14.05 5.11 6.06
N GLN A 134 -14.19 6.43 6.11
CA GLN A 134 -14.46 7.18 7.33
C GLN A 134 -15.96 7.27 7.58
N GLN A 135 -16.38 6.98 8.82
CA GLN A 135 -17.75 7.19 9.28
C GLN A 135 -17.77 8.32 10.30
N ILE A 136 -18.71 9.25 10.15
CA ILE A 136 -18.93 10.34 11.10
C ILE A 136 -20.39 10.32 11.53
N GLU A 137 -20.63 10.21 12.83
CA GLU A 137 -21.95 10.30 13.44
C GLU A 137 -22.20 11.74 13.91
N GLU A 138 -23.23 12.40 13.38
CA GLU A 138 -23.58 13.78 13.70
C GLU A 138 -25.09 13.91 13.95
N GLY A 139 -25.48 13.89 15.23
CA GLY A 139 -26.88 13.89 15.63
C GLY A 139 -27.60 12.64 15.12
N ASN A 140 -28.60 12.83 14.26
CA ASN A 140 -29.35 11.74 13.62
C ASN A 140 -28.81 11.37 12.22
N HIS A 141 -27.67 11.92 11.83
CA HIS A 141 -27.06 11.68 10.52
C HIS A 141 -25.79 10.86 10.67
N ARG A 142 -25.61 9.90 9.76
CA ARG A 142 -24.35 9.23 9.55
C ARG A 142 -23.78 9.61 8.20
N TRP A 143 -22.56 10.10 8.20
CA TRP A 143 -21.81 10.46 7.00
C TRP A 143 -20.79 9.39 6.68
N PHE A 144 -20.69 9.03 5.40
CA PHE A 144 -19.72 8.07 4.87
C PHE A 144 -18.81 8.81 3.90
N LEU A 145 -17.53 8.94 4.25
CA LEU A 145 -16.56 9.69 3.46
C LEU A 145 -15.48 8.77 2.90
N ASP A 146 -15.33 8.80 1.58
CA ASP A 146 -14.20 8.17 0.89
C ASP A 146 -13.79 8.98 -0.34
N GLY A 147 -12.48 9.22 -0.50
CA GLY A 147 -11.93 9.93 -1.65
C GLY A 147 -11.67 9.05 -2.89
N ALA A 148 -12.37 7.93 -3.06
CA ALA A 148 -12.24 7.08 -4.24
C ALA A 148 -12.67 7.87 -5.49
N HIS A 149 -11.79 7.92 -6.48
CA HIS A 149 -11.97 8.73 -7.69
C HIS A 149 -11.46 8.01 -8.95
N ASN A 150 -11.16 6.72 -8.84
CA ASN A 150 -10.58 5.90 -9.89
C ASN A 150 -11.35 4.59 -10.06
N LYS A 151 -11.13 3.90 -11.18
CA LYS A 151 -11.91 2.70 -11.55
C LYS A 151 -11.68 1.53 -10.61
N SER A 152 -10.52 1.49 -9.97
CA SER A 152 -10.14 0.44 -9.04
C SER A 152 -10.70 0.66 -7.62
N GLY A 153 -10.66 1.90 -7.13
CA GLY A 153 -11.09 2.25 -5.78
C GLY A 153 -12.60 2.47 -5.65
N LEU A 154 -13.28 2.93 -6.70
CA LEU A 154 -14.73 3.17 -6.66
C LEU A 154 -15.54 1.91 -6.28
N PRO A 155 -15.35 0.74 -6.92
CA PRO A 155 -16.05 -0.47 -6.53
C PRO A 155 -15.80 -0.85 -5.06
N THR A 156 -14.56 -0.70 -4.59
CA THR A 156 -14.17 -0.99 -3.20
C THR A 156 -14.88 -0.06 -2.21
N ALA A 157 -14.94 1.24 -2.50
CA ALA A 157 -15.66 2.20 -1.68
C ALA A 157 -17.18 1.96 -1.67
N VAL A 158 -17.77 1.58 -2.81
CA VAL A 158 -19.19 1.19 -2.90
C VAL A 158 -19.48 -0.06 -2.07
N SER A 159 -18.63 -1.09 -2.16
CA SER A 159 -18.78 -2.30 -1.33
C SER A 159 -18.65 -1.98 0.16
N TRP A 160 -17.72 -1.11 0.53
CA TRP A 160 -17.60 -0.63 1.91
C TRP A 160 -18.87 0.06 2.38
N PHE A 161 -19.39 1.01 1.60
CA PHE A 161 -20.63 1.71 1.93
C PHE A 161 -21.80 0.74 2.10
N ALA A 162 -21.98 -0.20 1.15
CA ALA A 162 -23.03 -1.22 1.23
C ALA A 162 -22.91 -2.03 2.54
N GLU A 163 -21.74 -2.60 2.85
CA GLU A 163 -21.52 -3.40 4.06
C GLU A 163 -21.82 -2.64 5.36
N MET A 164 -21.44 -1.36 5.42
CA MET A 164 -21.64 -0.54 6.62
C MET A 164 -23.09 -0.06 6.78
N THR A 165 -23.88 -0.07 5.70
CA THR A 165 -25.33 0.22 5.76
C THR A 165 -26.18 -1.02 5.98
N GLU A 166 -25.73 -2.20 5.51
CA GLU A 166 -26.45 -3.47 5.66
C GLU A 166 -26.29 -4.08 7.06
N SER A 167 -25.13 -3.90 7.70
CA SER A 167 -24.84 -4.38 9.07
C SER A 167 -25.75 -3.78 10.17
N GLN A 168 -26.74 -2.98 9.81
CA GLN A 168 -27.69 -2.32 10.70
C GLN A 168 -29.17 -2.56 10.37
N ARG A 169 -29.48 -3.53 9.51
CA ARG A 169 -30.82 -4.13 9.41
C ARG A 169 -30.93 -5.36 10.29
#